data_AF-A0A6H2H581-F1
#
_entry.id   AF-A0A6H2H581-F1
#
_cell.length_a   1.000
_cell.length_b   1.000
_cell.length_c   1.000
_cell.angle_alpha   90.00
_cell.angle_beta   90.00
_cell.angle_gamma   90.00
#
_symmetry.space_group_name_H-M   'P 1'
#
loop_
_entity.id
_entity.type
_entity.pdbx_description
1 polymer ?
#
loop_
_entity_poly.entity_id
_entity_poly.type
_entity_poly.pdbx_seq_one_letter_code
_entity_poly.pdbx_strand_id
1 'polypeptide(L)'
;MTARPWSGAWLDSATSHQSMLAWRGVESQHVVSTLRLVDSAQEQILLELLLEQSKPKLPPKPQMPPIRVQKHYLLYTPFRYRPQHPSRFRPAGSLGIWYGAENLYTACAEVAYWRSRFTLDSTALAGTVLLTEHSFFSGKGRRRSD
;
A
#
# COMPACT_ATOMS: atom_id res chain seq x y z
N MET A 1 -37.65 11.02 6.54
CA MET A 1 -37.00 9.69 6.54
C MET A 1 -36.22 9.57 7.85
N THR A 2 -36.71 8.78 8.81
CA THR A 2 -35.99 8.53 10.07
C THR A 2 -34.90 7.50 9.80
N ALA A 3 -33.64 7.85 10.05
CA ALA A 3 -32.52 6.92 9.95
C ALA A 3 -32.77 5.76 10.92
N ARG A 4 -32.73 4.51 10.42
CA ARG A 4 -32.78 3.34 11.29
C ARG A 4 -31.60 3.42 12.28
N PRO A 5 -31.83 3.34 13.59
CA PRO A 5 -30.73 3.24 14.54
C PRO A 5 -29.97 1.95 14.23
N TRP A 6 -28.64 2.06 14.15
CA TRP A 6 -27.76 0.91 13.95
C TRP A 6 -27.99 -0.07 15.10
N SER A 7 -28.12 -1.36 14.80
CA SER A 7 -28.27 -2.37 15.87
C SER A 7 -26.97 -2.46 16.66
N GLY A 8 -27.03 -2.50 17.99
CA GLY A 8 -25.84 -2.68 18.84
C GLY A 8 -25.04 -3.93 18.48
N ALA A 9 -25.74 -5.00 18.10
CA ALA A 9 -25.13 -6.25 17.62
C ALA A 9 -24.31 -6.08 16.32
N TRP A 10 -24.62 -5.08 15.48
CA TRP A 10 -23.77 -4.77 14.33
C TRP A 10 -22.39 -4.34 14.81
N LEU A 11 -22.31 -3.46 15.83
CA LEU A 11 -21.02 -3.01 16.36
C LEU A 11 -20.25 -4.16 16.98
N ASP A 12 -20.91 -5.06 17.72
CA ASP A 12 -20.25 -6.23 18.30
C ASP A 12 -19.68 -7.15 17.22
N SER A 13 -20.46 -7.45 16.19
CA SER A 13 -19.99 -8.23 15.03
C SER A 13 -18.87 -7.51 14.28
N ALA A 14 -19.00 -6.19 14.11
CA ALA A 14 -18.07 -5.32 13.41
C ALA A 14 -16.86 -4.92 14.27
N THR A 15 -16.77 -5.32 15.53
CA THR A 15 -15.60 -5.14 16.41
C THR A 15 -14.99 -6.47 16.84
N SER A 16 -15.66 -7.58 16.58
CA SER A 16 -15.17 -8.94 16.86
C SER A 16 -13.79 -9.22 16.24
N HIS A 17 -13.04 -10.10 16.91
CA HIS A 17 -11.75 -10.57 16.41
C HIS A 17 -11.91 -11.32 15.09
N GLN A 18 -11.49 -10.69 14.00
CA GLN A 18 -11.47 -11.32 12.69
C GLN A 18 -10.05 -11.60 12.21
N SER A 19 -9.86 -12.79 11.67
CA SER A 19 -8.72 -13.10 10.81
C SER A 19 -9.21 -13.16 9.38
N MET A 20 -8.61 -12.39 8.49
CA MET A 20 -8.98 -12.37 7.08
C MET A 20 -7.76 -12.65 6.21
N LEU A 21 -7.97 -13.40 5.14
CA LEU A 21 -7.05 -13.40 4.02
C LEU A 21 -7.35 -12.13 3.21
N ALA A 22 -6.33 -11.34 2.95
CA ALA A 22 -6.50 -10.09 2.22
C ALA A 22 -5.47 -9.96 1.10
N TRP A 23 -5.93 -9.47 -0.04
CA TRP A 23 -5.18 -9.20 -1.24
C TRP A 23 -4.72 -7.75 -1.27
N ARG A 24 -3.46 -7.55 -1.63
CA ARG A 24 -2.84 -6.24 -1.84
C ARG A 24 -2.23 -6.21 -3.23
N GLY A 25 -2.65 -5.24 -4.03
CA GLY A 25 -1.96 -4.87 -5.26
C GLY A 25 -0.84 -3.88 -4.97
N VAL A 26 0.33 -4.11 -5.55
CA VAL A 26 1.46 -3.17 -5.55
C VAL A 26 1.90 -3.01 -6.98
N GLU A 27 2.14 -1.76 -7.40
CA GLU A 27 2.78 -1.50 -8.67
C GLU A 27 4.22 -2.03 -8.65
N SER A 28 4.58 -2.83 -9.64
CA SER A 28 5.90 -3.43 -9.76
C SER A 28 6.86 -2.41 -10.35
N GLN A 29 7.36 -1.51 -9.50
CA GLN A 29 8.32 -0.48 -9.88
C GLN A 29 9.65 -0.69 -9.18
N HIS A 30 10.52 -1.56 -9.70
CA HIS A 30 11.83 -1.72 -9.08
C HIS A 30 13.03 -1.81 -10.03
N VAL A 31 12.84 -2.21 -11.30
CA VAL A 31 13.98 -2.41 -12.20
C VAL A 31 13.91 -1.49 -13.41
N VAL A 32 12.78 -1.45 -14.12
CA VAL A 32 12.69 -0.72 -15.39
C VAL A 32 12.69 0.81 -15.22
N SER A 33 12.23 1.33 -14.08
CA SER A 33 12.14 2.79 -13.86
C SER A 33 13.48 3.43 -13.53
N THR A 34 14.32 2.77 -12.73
CA THR A 34 15.62 3.30 -12.30
C THR A 34 16.73 3.05 -13.33
N LEU A 35 16.64 1.99 -14.13
CA LEU A 35 17.56 1.75 -15.25
C LEU A 35 17.56 2.88 -16.29
N ARG A 36 16.52 3.72 -16.34
CA ARG A 36 16.49 4.92 -17.20
C ARG A 36 17.37 6.06 -16.70
N LEU A 37 17.88 5.97 -15.47
CA LEU A 37 18.66 7.02 -14.80
C LEU A 37 20.17 6.72 -14.78
N VAL A 38 20.60 5.59 -15.34
CA VAL A 38 21.98 5.10 -15.28
C VAL A 38 22.38 4.49 -16.62
N ASP A 39 23.68 4.56 -16.95
CA ASP A 39 24.22 4.10 -18.23
C ASP A 39 24.89 2.72 -18.12
N SER A 40 25.09 2.21 -16.90
CA SER A 40 25.77 0.92 -16.66
C SER A 40 25.20 0.12 -15.49
N ALA A 41 25.50 -1.18 -15.45
CA ALA A 41 25.13 -2.06 -14.34
C ALA A 41 25.79 -1.64 -13.01
N GLN A 42 27.03 -1.17 -13.06
CA GLN A 42 27.75 -0.68 -11.88
C GLN A 42 27.08 0.57 -11.30
N GLU A 43 26.66 1.50 -12.17
CA GLU A 43 25.88 2.67 -11.74
C GLU A 43 24.51 2.29 -11.18
N GLN A 44 23.84 1.30 -11.77
CA GLN A 44 22.58 0.77 -11.21
C GLN A 44 22.79 0.23 -9.78
N ILE A 45 23.86 -0.54 -9.53
CA ILE A 45 24.18 -1.08 -8.21
C ILE A 45 24.44 0.07 -7.21
N LEU A 46 25.19 1.09 -7.63
CA LEU A 46 25.46 2.25 -6.79
C LEU A 46 24.17 3.04 -6.50
N LEU A 47 23.32 3.26 -7.50
CA LEU A 47 22.03 3.93 -7.34
C LEU A 47 21.13 3.16 -6.38
N GLU A 48 21.04 1.84 -6.51
CA GLU A 48 20.26 0.99 -5.59
C GLU A 48 20.79 1.09 -4.15
N LEU A 49 22.11 1.08 -3.96
CA LEU A 49 22.75 1.24 -2.66
C LEU A 49 22.45 2.61 -2.03
N LEU A 50 22.54 3.70 -2.81
CA LEU A 50 22.18 5.04 -2.37
C LEU A 50 20.69 5.14 -2.01
N LEU A 51 19.82 4.57 -2.86
CA LEU A 51 18.38 4.52 -2.60
C LEU A 51 18.09 3.76 -1.32
N GLU A 52 18.66 2.57 -1.10
CA GLU A 52 18.46 1.79 0.14
C GLU A 52 18.89 2.57 1.39
N GLN A 53 20.04 3.27 1.33
CA GLN A 53 20.55 4.06 2.45
C GLN A 53 19.68 5.30 2.76
N SER A 54 19.05 5.87 1.73
CA SER A 54 18.16 7.04 1.90
C SER A 54 16.81 6.69 2.55
N LYS A 55 16.42 5.41 2.56
CA LYS A 55 15.10 5.01 3.05
C LYS A 55 15.01 5.21 4.58
N PRO A 56 13.92 5.80 5.11
CA PRO A 56 13.72 6.00 6.54
C PRO A 56 13.93 4.70 7.33
N LYS A 57 14.45 4.80 8.54
CA LYS A 57 14.49 3.64 9.44
C LYS A 57 13.09 3.13 9.69
N LEU A 58 12.95 1.82 9.87
CA LEU A 58 11.67 1.25 10.30
C LEU A 58 11.28 1.85 11.67
N PRO A 59 9.98 2.07 11.94
CA PRO A 59 9.53 2.50 13.25
C PRO A 59 10.02 1.52 14.33
N PRO A 60 10.20 1.97 15.58
CA PRO A 60 10.55 1.08 16.67
C PRO A 60 9.47 -0.01 16.84
N LYS A 61 9.88 -1.22 17.25
CA LYS A 61 9.00 -2.40 17.38
C LYS A 61 7.64 -2.15 18.06
N PRO A 62 7.50 -1.32 19.12
CA PRO A 62 6.20 -1.04 19.74
C PRO A 62 5.18 -0.37 18.80
N GLN A 63 5.67 0.37 17.79
CA GLN A 63 4.86 1.09 16.81
C GLN A 63 4.65 0.28 15.53
N MET A 64 5.34 -0.84 15.38
CA MET A 64 5.16 -1.75 14.25
C MET A 64 4.15 -2.86 14.62
N PRO A 65 3.32 -3.31 13.67
CA PRO A 65 2.53 -4.52 13.88
C PRO A 65 3.48 -5.72 14.10
N PRO A 66 3.09 -6.72 14.91
CA PRO A 66 3.94 -7.87 15.19
C PRO A 66 4.26 -8.64 13.90
N ILE A 67 5.52 -8.56 13.46
CA ILE A 67 6.05 -9.32 12.32
C ILE A 67 6.68 -10.60 12.90
N ARG A 68 5.95 -11.72 12.83
CA ARG A 68 6.38 -13.01 13.39
C ARG A 68 7.23 -13.88 12.43
N VAL A 69 7.41 -13.45 11.19
CA VAL A 69 8.14 -14.18 10.12
C VAL A 69 8.87 -13.15 9.25
N GLN A 70 9.99 -13.51 8.62
CA GLN A 70 10.59 -12.71 7.54
C GLN A 70 9.54 -12.50 6.44
N LYS A 71 8.89 -11.33 6.44
CA LYS A 71 7.87 -10.96 5.46
C LYS A 71 8.54 -10.27 4.28
N HIS A 72 8.06 -10.53 3.07
CA HIS A 72 8.47 -9.79 1.88
C HIS A 72 8.30 -8.29 2.11
N TYR A 73 9.25 -7.47 1.65
CA TYR A 73 9.31 -6.04 2.00
C TYR A 73 8.04 -5.26 1.61
N LEU A 74 7.41 -5.64 0.49
CA LEU A 74 6.14 -5.07 0.03
C LEU A 74 4.97 -5.23 1.01
N LEU A 75 5.06 -6.14 1.98
CA LEU A 75 4.04 -6.29 3.02
C LEU A 75 4.22 -5.30 4.17
N TYR A 76 5.44 -4.84 4.44
CA TYR A 76 5.73 -3.95 5.58
C TYR A 76 6.12 -2.52 5.16
N THR A 77 6.44 -2.27 3.89
CA THR A 77 6.75 -0.92 3.38
C THR A 77 5.72 0.15 3.72
N PRO A 78 4.40 -0.12 3.81
CA PRO A 78 3.44 0.92 4.20
C PRO A 78 3.73 1.52 5.57
N PHE A 79 4.28 0.72 6.49
CA PHE A 79 4.56 1.16 7.86
C PHE A 79 5.91 1.89 7.97
N ARG A 80 6.73 1.90 6.90
CA ARG A 80 8.06 2.52 6.91
C ARG A 80 8.01 4.03 6.70
N TYR A 81 7.02 4.53 5.95
CA TYR A 81 6.97 5.91 5.50
C TYR A 81 5.83 6.70 6.15
N ARG A 82 5.97 8.03 6.15
CA ARG A 82 4.95 9.01 6.54
C ARG A 82 4.61 9.89 5.34
N PRO A 83 3.70 9.46 4.45
CA PRO A 83 3.41 10.20 3.23
C PRO A 83 2.83 11.59 3.54
N GLN A 84 3.32 12.61 2.85
CA GLN A 84 2.93 14.02 3.05
C GLN A 84 1.55 14.36 2.49
N HIS A 85 1.01 13.53 1.58
CA HIS A 85 -0.35 13.68 1.08
C HIS A 85 -1.31 12.83 1.92
N PRO A 86 -2.58 13.24 2.12
CA PRO A 86 -3.58 12.39 2.76
C PRO A 86 -3.98 11.23 1.84
N SER A 87 -4.61 10.21 2.41
CA SER A 87 -5.34 9.17 1.68
C SER A 87 -6.75 9.01 2.22
N ARG A 88 -7.58 8.14 1.62
CA ARG A 88 -8.99 7.94 1.99
C ARG A 88 -9.23 7.73 3.50
N PHE A 89 -8.29 7.09 4.20
CA PHE A 89 -8.42 6.73 5.62
C PHE A 89 -7.24 7.18 6.48
N ARG A 90 -6.44 8.13 6.00
CA ARG A 90 -5.23 8.56 6.71
C ARG A 90 -4.91 10.03 6.42
N PRO A 91 -4.66 10.87 7.44
CA PRO A 91 -4.22 12.24 7.23
C PRO A 91 -2.77 12.30 6.69
N ALA A 92 -2.40 13.45 6.12
CA ALA A 92 -1.03 13.76 5.74
C ALA A 92 -0.05 13.63 6.94
N GLY A 93 1.18 13.19 6.69
CA GLY A 93 2.26 13.13 7.69
C GLY A 93 2.14 12.05 8.76
N SER A 94 1.02 11.33 8.85
CA SER A 94 0.89 10.19 9.77
C SER A 94 1.55 8.92 9.20
N LEU A 95 1.77 7.92 10.04
CA LEU A 95 2.26 6.60 9.62
C LEU A 95 1.36 6.02 8.53
N GLY A 96 1.98 5.40 7.52
CA GLY A 96 1.23 4.75 6.46
C GLY A 96 0.40 3.57 6.97
N ILE A 97 -0.70 3.31 6.26
CA ILE A 97 -1.66 2.26 6.57
C ILE A 97 -1.63 1.18 5.49
N TRP A 98 -1.95 -0.04 5.88
CA TRP A 98 -2.01 -1.16 4.95
C TRP A 98 -3.39 -1.21 4.28
N TYR A 99 -3.41 -0.98 2.97
CA TYR A 99 -4.59 -1.16 2.13
C TYR A 99 -4.60 -2.56 1.51
N GLY A 100 -5.75 -3.22 1.57
CA GLY A 100 -6.03 -4.48 0.88
C GLY A 100 -7.52 -4.82 0.94
N ALA A 101 -7.92 -5.84 0.19
CA ALA A 101 -9.31 -6.27 0.07
C ALA A 101 -9.44 -7.78 0.30
N GLU A 102 -10.60 -8.24 0.75
CA GLU A 102 -10.87 -9.67 0.97
C GLU A 102 -10.81 -10.49 -0.33
N ASN A 103 -11.24 -9.89 -1.45
CA ASN A 103 -11.29 -10.53 -2.76
C ASN A 103 -10.27 -9.91 -3.72
N LEU A 104 -9.61 -10.75 -4.53
CA LEU A 104 -8.66 -10.30 -5.54
C LEU A 104 -9.30 -9.31 -6.53
N TYR A 105 -10.52 -9.61 -6.99
CA TYR A 105 -11.27 -8.72 -7.88
C TYR A 105 -11.43 -7.31 -7.30
N THR A 106 -11.79 -7.20 -6.02
CA THR A 106 -11.93 -5.91 -5.34
C THR A 106 -10.59 -5.18 -5.24
N ALA A 107 -9.49 -5.88 -4.97
CA ALA A 107 -8.16 -5.29 -5.00
C ALA A 107 -7.80 -4.76 -6.39
N CYS A 108 -8.09 -5.51 -7.46
CA CYS A 108 -7.90 -5.08 -8.84
C CYS A 108 -8.76 -3.85 -9.18
N ALA A 109 -10.03 -3.84 -8.75
CA ALA A 109 -10.95 -2.74 -8.98
C ALA A 109 -10.50 -1.44 -8.30
N GLU A 110 -10.02 -1.50 -7.05
CA GLU A 110 -9.45 -0.33 -6.35
C GLU A 110 -8.19 0.20 -7.07
N VAL A 111 -7.29 -0.68 -7.50
CA VAL A 111 -6.10 -0.29 -8.28
C VAL A 111 -6.52 0.40 -9.59
N ALA A 112 -7.45 -0.20 -10.34
CA ALA A 112 -7.94 0.38 -11.58
C ALA A 112 -8.59 1.75 -11.36
N TYR A 113 -9.45 1.87 -10.35
CA TYR A 113 -10.12 3.12 -10.00
C TYR A 113 -9.12 4.25 -9.71
N TRP A 114 -8.16 4.03 -8.81
CA TRP A 114 -7.20 5.06 -8.44
C TRP A 114 -6.27 5.44 -9.59
N ARG A 115 -5.96 4.50 -10.49
CA ARG A 115 -5.18 4.79 -11.68
C ARG A 115 -5.96 5.61 -12.71
N SER A 116 -7.22 5.26 -12.97
CA SER A 116 -8.08 6.08 -13.82
C SER A 116 -8.21 7.50 -13.26
N ARG A 117 -8.40 7.63 -11.94
CA ARG A 117 -8.39 8.95 -11.26
C ARG A 117 -7.08 9.69 -11.48
N PHE A 118 -5.93 9.05 -11.25
CA PHE A 118 -4.62 9.67 -11.46
C PHE A 118 -4.43 10.14 -12.90
N THR A 119 -4.77 9.32 -13.89
CA THR A 119 -4.68 9.69 -15.30
C THR A 119 -5.60 10.85 -15.66
N LEU A 120 -6.86 10.83 -15.18
CA LEU A 120 -7.82 11.91 -15.44
C LEU A 120 -7.40 13.24 -14.77
N ASP A 121 -6.80 13.17 -13.59
CA ASP A 121 -6.35 14.34 -12.84
C ASP A 121 -4.96 14.84 -13.33
N SER A 122 -4.30 14.14 -14.27
CA SER A 122 -2.97 14.47 -14.79
C SER A 122 -3.01 14.93 -16.25
N THR A 123 -3.17 16.24 -16.47
CA THR A 123 -3.22 16.84 -17.82
C THR A 123 -1.99 16.53 -18.67
N ALA A 124 -0.81 16.43 -18.06
CA ALA A 124 0.44 16.10 -18.75
C ALA A 124 0.49 14.67 -19.31
N LEU A 125 -0.41 13.78 -18.88
CA LEU A 125 -0.50 12.40 -19.36
C LEU A 125 -1.56 12.21 -20.46
N ALA A 126 -2.27 13.27 -20.85
CA ALA A 126 -3.29 13.21 -21.88
C ALA A 126 -2.69 12.73 -23.22
N GLY A 127 -3.29 11.69 -23.82
CA GLY A 127 -2.83 11.10 -25.08
C GLY A 127 -1.59 10.20 -24.96
N THR A 128 -1.07 9.97 -23.76
CA THR A 128 0.07 9.06 -23.54
C THR A 128 -0.41 7.65 -23.18
N VAL A 129 0.35 6.64 -23.61
CA VAL A 129 0.12 5.24 -23.21
C VAL A 129 0.98 4.93 -22.00
N LEU A 130 0.32 4.60 -20.87
CA LEU A 130 0.99 4.21 -19.62
C LEU A 130 0.95 2.69 -19.45
N LEU A 131 2.05 2.03 -19.76
CA LEU A 131 2.25 0.62 -19.41
C LEU A 131 2.79 0.53 -17.98
N THR A 132 2.13 -0.27 -17.15
CA THR A 132 2.53 -0.49 -15.76
C THR A 132 2.24 -1.94 -15.39
N GLU A 133 3.09 -2.54 -14.60
CA GLU A 133 2.88 -3.88 -14.09
C GLU A 133 2.46 -3.83 -12.63
N HIS A 134 1.59 -4.77 -12.23
CA HIS A 134 1.10 -4.86 -10.85
C HIS A 134 1.23 -6.30 -10.37
N SER A 135 1.76 -6.46 -9.17
CA SER A 135 1.80 -7.75 -8.48
C SER A 135 0.82 -7.74 -7.32
N PHE A 136 0.04 -8.83 -7.23
CA PHE A 136 -0.94 -9.03 -6.16
C PHE A 136 -0.46 -10.11 -5.21
N PHE A 137 -0.48 -9.79 -3.92
CA PHE A 137 -0.06 -10.70 -2.87
C PHE A 137 -1.18 -10.85 -1.84
N SER A 138 -1.42 -12.09 -1.41
CA SER A 138 -2.33 -12.37 -0.31
C SER A 138 -1.56 -12.49 1.00
N GLY A 139 -2.13 -11.98 2.09
CA GLY A 139 -1.59 -12.18 3.44
C GLY A 139 -2.71 -12.36 4.46
N LYS A 140 -2.47 -13.20 5.47
CA LYS A 140 -3.39 -13.34 6.61
C LYS A 140 -3.16 -12.20 7.59
N GLY A 141 -4.16 -11.33 7.73
CA GLY A 141 -4.22 -10.29 8.74
C GLY A 141 -5.04 -10.72 9.93
N ARG A 142 -4.74 -10.18 11.11
CA ARG A 142 -5.63 -10.24 12.27
C ARG A 142 -5.91 -8.82 12.70
N ARG A 143 -7.19 -8.52 12.93
CA ARG A 143 -7.55 -7.26 13.57
C ARG A 143 -7.02 -7.26 15.00
N ARG A 144 -6.28 -6.21 15.36
CA ARG A 144 -5.87 -5.96 16.74
C ARG A 144 -7.14 -5.58 17.51
N SER A 145 -7.41 -6.29 18.60
CA SER A 145 -8.31 -5.80 19.64
C SER A 145 -7.57 -4.71 20.39
N ASP A 146 -8.22 -3.56 20.53
CA ASP A 146 -7.75 -2.52 21.44
C ASP A 146 -7.91 -2.98 22.90
#